data_AF-A0A820IKS0-F1
#
_entry.id   AF-A0A820IKS0-F1
#
_cell.length_a   1.000
_cell.length_b   1.000
_cell.length_c   1.000
_cell.angle_alpha   90.00
_cell.angle_beta   90.00
_cell.angle_gamma   90.00
#
_symmetry.space_group_name_H-M   'P 1'
#
loop_
_entity.id
_entity.type
_entity.pdbx_description
1 polymer ?
#
loop_
_entity_poly.entity_id
_entity_poly.type
_entity_poly.pdbx_seq_one_letter_code
_entity_poly.pdbx_strand_id
1 'polypeptide(L)' 'MPFTMSLAKLLPNFSGKECEMPTKFITEFEILASGLVGNSDEYLLRAVQQSLSETALTW' A
#
# COMPACT_ATOMS: atom_id res chain seq x y z
N MET A 1 -17.46 10.94 3.17
CA MET A 1 -16.22 11.76 3.20
C MET A 1 -15.22 11.17 2.23
N PRO A 2 -14.49 11.98 1.45
CA PRO A 2 -13.55 11.52 0.43
C PRO A 2 -12.22 11.13 1.10
N PHE A 3 -12.22 10.11 1.96
CA PHE A 3 -10.98 9.59 2.57
C PHE A 3 -10.20 8.65 1.64
N THR A 4 -10.82 8.18 0.55
CA THR A 4 -10.27 7.11 -0.30
C THR A 4 -9.39 7.60 -1.46
N MET A 5 -9.53 8.84 -1.92
CA MET A 5 -8.83 9.33 -3.11
C MET A 5 -7.38 9.82 -2.85
N SER A 6 -6.94 9.94 -1.60
CA SER A 6 -5.64 10.53 -1.27
C SER A 6 -4.54 9.52 -0.92
N LEU A 7 -4.88 8.29 -0.49
CA LEU A 7 -3.89 7.33 -0.01
C LEU A 7 -3.13 6.66 -1.16
N ALA A 8 -3.81 6.27 -2.24
CA ALA A 8 -3.17 5.66 -3.42
C ALA A 8 -2.09 6.53 -4.11
N LYS A 9 -2.12 7.86 -3.92
CA LYS A 9 -1.06 8.76 -4.43
C LYS A 9 0.14 8.90 -3.49
N LEU A 10 -0.05 8.56 -2.21
CA LEU A 10 0.94 8.74 -1.16
C LEU A 10 1.61 7.42 -0.76
N LEU A 11 0.94 6.29 -1.00
CA LEU A 11 1.47 4.96 -0.79
C LEU A 11 2.28 4.51 -2.02
N PRO A 12 3.35 3.72 -1.80
CA PRO A 12 4.06 3.10 -2.91
C PRO A 12 3.12 2.13 -3.64
N ASN A 13 3.35 1.95 -4.95
CA ASN A 13 2.57 1.04 -5.77
C ASN A 13 3.42 -0.20 -6.11
N PHE A 14 2.90 -1.38 -5.84
CA PHE A 14 3.54 -2.66 -6.13
C PHE A 14 2.81 -3.39 -7.27
N SER A 15 3.55 -3.69 -8.33
CA SER A 15 3.00 -4.37 -9.51
C SER A 15 3.27 -5.87 -9.56
N GLY A 16 4.09 -6.40 -8.64
CA GLY A 16 4.39 -7.82 -8.57
C GLY A 16 5.33 -8.30 -9.67
N LYS A 17 6.07 -7.39 -10.31
CA LYS A 17 7.08 -7.75 -11.32
C LYS A 17 8.33 -8.29 -10.63
N GLU A 18 8.98 -9.29 -11.23
CA GLU A 18 10.23 -9.89 -10.69
C GLU A 18 11.34 -8.86 -10.42
N CYS A 19 11.36 -7.73 -11.14
CA CYS A 19 12.34 -6.67 -10.94
C CYS A 19 12.04 -5.76 -9.74
N GLU A 20 10.85 -5.83 -9.15
CA GLU A 20 10.52 -5.07 -7.95
C GLU A 20 11.14 -5.74 -6.74
N MET A 21 11.80 -4.96 -5.88
CA MET A 21 12.34 -5.44 -4.62
C MET A 21 11.22 -5.48 -3.58
N PRO A 22 10.65 -6.65 -3.23
CA PRO A 22 9.45 -6.72 -2.40
C PRO A 22 9.71 -6.19 -0.99
N THR A 23 10.91 -6.45 -0.45
CA THR A 23 11.34 -5.96 0.87
C THR A 23 11.36 -4.44 0.93
N LYS A 24 11.83 -3.77 -0.12
CA LYS A 24 11.86 -2.31 -0.18
C LYS A 24 10.45 -1.73 -0.19
N PHE A 25 9.56 -2.31 -0.99
CA PHE A 25 8.15 -1.94 -1.01
C PHE A 25 7.50 -2.10 0.37
N ILE A 26 7.69 -3.25 1.03
CA ILE A 26 7.11 -3.52 2.35
C ILE A 26 7.58 -2.49 3.38
N THR A 27 8.89 -2.22 3.44
CA THR A 27 9.43 -1.23 4.38
C THR A 27 8.89 0.18 4.12
N GLU A 28 8.85 0.62 2.86
CA GLU A 28 8.31 1.94 2.51
C GLU A 28 6.80 2.03 2.80
N PHE A 29 6.06 0.97 2.49
CA PHE A 29 4.63 0.87 2.75
C PHE A 29 4.34 0.95 4.26
N GLU A 30 5.01 0.16 5.09
CA GLU A 30 4.78 0.15 6.54
C GLU A 30 5.00 1.52 7.18
N ILE A 31 6.08 2.20 6.80
CA ILE A 31 6.40 3.54 7.30
C ILE A 31 5.30 4.54 6.92
N LEU A 32 4.91 4.55 5.64
CA LEU A 32 3.96 5.53 5.12
C LEU A 32 2.52 5.23 5.56
N ALA A 33 2.09 3.97 5.51
CA ALA A 33 0.75 3.56 5.92
C ALA A 33 0.55 3.83 7.41
N SER A 34 1.50 3.48 8.27
CA SER A 34 1.42 3.77 9.71
C SER A 34 1.33 5.27 10.00
N GLY A 35 2.07 6.09 9.25
CA GLY A 35 1.99 7.55 9.36
C GLY A 35 0.68 8.17 8.86
N LEU A 36 0.01 7.53 7.90
CA LEU A 36 -1.20 8.05 7.25
C LEU A 36 -2.49 7.57 7.92
N VAL A 37 -2.56 6.31 8.32
CA VAL A 37 -3.79 5.68 8.83
C VAL A 37 -3.65 5.12 10.25
N GLY A 38 -2.46 5.25 10.85
CA GLY A 38 -2.15 4.74 12.20
C GLY A 38 -1.82 3.25 12.22
N ASN A 39 -1.67 2.71 13.43
CA ASN A 39 -1.22 1.33 13.67
C ASN A 39 -2.38 0.34 13.88
N SER A 40 -3.58 0.68 13.44
CA SER A 40 -4.72 -0.25 13.52
C SER A 40 -4.66 -1.20 12.33
N ASP A 41 -4.63 -2.50 12.60
CA ASP A 41 -4.56 -3.55 11.58
C ASP A 41 -5.67 -3.39 10.52
N GLU A 42 -6.90 -3.03 10.93
CA GLU A 42 -8.01 -2.84 9.99
C GLU A 42 -7.72 -1.74 8.96
N TYR A 43 -7.10 -0.64 9.39
CA TYR A 43 -6.78 0.48 8.50
C TYR A 43 -5.57 0.18 7.62
N LEU A 44 -4.55 -0.48 8.17
CA LEU A 44 -3.38 -0.92 7.41
C LEU A 44 -3.78 -1.91 6.31
N LEU A 45 -4.67 -2.87 6.60
CA LEU A 45 -5.17 -3.83 5.62
C LEU A 45 -5.92 -3.14 4.46
N ARG A 46 -6.69 -2.09 4.74
CA ARG A 46 -7.34 -1.29 3.68
C ARG A 46 -6.33 -0.50 2.85
N ALA A 47 -5.24 -0.03 3.46
CA ALA A 47 -4.17 0.66 2.75
C ALA A 47 -3.40 -0.28 1.81
N VAL A 48 -3.21 -1.55 2.18
CA VAL A 48 -2.55 -2.56 1.33
C VAL A 48 -3.28 -2.68 0.00
N GLN A 49 -4.61 -2.81 0.01
CA GLN A 49 -5.40 -2.92 -1.22
C GLN A 49 -5.24 -1.72 -2.16
N GLN A 50 -4.92 -0.54 -1.64
CA GLN A 50 -4.67 0.66 -2.45
C GLN A 50 -3.23 0.79 -2.96
N SER A 51 -2.30 0.03 -2.37
CA SER A 51 -0.88 0.01 -2.75
C SER A 51 -0.53 -1.09 -3.77
N LEU A 52 -1.47 -1.97 -4.09
CA LEU A 52 -1.27 -3.05 -5.04
C LEU A 52 -1.89 -2.68 -6.40
N SER A 53 -1.17 -3.00 -7.47
CA SER A 53 -1.73 -2.93 -8.83
C SER A 53 -2.82 -3.99 -9.05
N GLU A 54 -3.64 -3.83 -10.08
CA GLU A 54 -4.65 -4.83 -10.47
C GLU A 54 -4.03 -6.21 -10.70
N THR A 55 -2.84 -6.28 -11.30
CA THR A 55 -2.12 -7.55 -11.52
C THR A 55 -1.68 -8.17 -10.20
N ALA A 56 -1.14 -7.38 -9.28
CA ALA A 56 -0.74 -7.88 -7.97
C ALA A 56 -1.93 -8.30 -7.10
N LEU A 57 -3.09 -7.66 -7.25
CA LEU A 57 -4.34 -8.01 -6.55
C LEU A 57 -4.96 -9.32 -7.04
N THR A 58 -4.68 -9.74 -8.28
CA THR A 58 -5.19 -11.00 -8.83
C THR A 58 -4.42 -12.25 -8.38
N TRP A 59 -3.22 -12.08 -7.81
CA TRP A 59 -2.42 -13.16 -7.24
C TRP A 59 -2.83 -13.48 -5.81
#